data_AF-A0AAV1S927-F1
#
_entry.id   AF-A0AAV1S927-F1
#
_cell.length_a   1.000
_cell.length_b   1.000
_cell.length_c   1.000
_cell.angle_alpha   90.00
_cell.angle_beta   90.00
_cell.angle_gamma   90.00
#
_symmetry.space_group_name_H-M   'P 1'
#
loop_
_entity.id
_entity.type
_entity.pdbx_description
1 polymer ?
#
loop_
_entity_poly.entity_id
_entity_poly.type
_entity_poly.pdbx_seq_one_letter_code
_entity_poly.pdbx_strand_id
1 'polypeptide(L)'
;MGSLPKLALVIVGFFGWCIVTRSVPDTNVTTVLCNSGTYSKGDPFGISLDYVLAEIESVTPTNKNYDYYNISPYPNAFAYGHAACNQNLTSSDCTTCLGAAKTAMFATCQSRIGARSVLHDLAPTAVQSEELEIKGEQANG
;
A
#
# COMPACT_ATOMS: atom_id res chain seq x y z
N MET A 1 -19.80 32.12 63.91
CA MET A 1 -20.22 30.70 63.84
C MET A 1 -21.21 30.63 62.68
N GLY A 2 -21.02 29.98 61.54
CA GLY A 2 -20.03 29.04 61.03
C GLY A 2 -20.71 28.33 59.86
N SER A 3 -20.20 28.56 58.65
CA SER A 3 -20.36 27.78 57.39
C SER A 3 -21.75 27.29 56.93
N LEU A 4 -22.23 27.87 55.82
CA LEU A 4 -23.02 27.13 54.81
C LEU A 4 -22.18 25.96 54.29
N PRO A 5 -22.74 24.74 54.11
CA PRO A 5 -22.03 23.68 53.42
C PRO A 5 -21.94 24.05 51.94
N LYS A 6 -20.70 24.19 51.45
CA LYS A 6 -20.40 24.19 50.01
C LYS A 6 -20.98 22.91 49.43
N LEU A 7 -22.08 23.04 48.70
CA LEU A 7 -22.60 22.01 47.81
C LEU A 7 -21.57 21.91 46.67
N ALA A 8 -20.53 21.12 46.92
CA ALA A 8 -19.47 20.84 45.98
C ALA A 8 -20.08 20.07 44.81
N LEU A 9 -20.53 20.81 43.79
CA LEU A 9 -20.76 20.33 42.44
C LEU A 9 -19.42 19.82 41.91
N VAL A 10 -19.05 18.60 42.28
CA VAL A 10 -18.01 17.84 41.58
C VAL A 10 -18.66 17.33 40.30
N ILE A 11 -18.87 18.25 39.34
CA ILE A 11 -19.02 17.85 37.94
C ILE A 11 -17.64 17.34 37.56
N VAL A 12 -17.43 16.04 37.76
CA VAL A 12 -16.26 15.33 37.23
C VAL A 12 -16.24 15.67 35.75
N GLY A 13 -15.28 16.50 35.37
CA GLY A 13 -15.04 16.86 33.98
C GLY A 13 -14.72 15.59 33.22
N PHE A 14 -15.73 14.97 32.61
CA PHE A 14 -15.59 14.00 31.54
C PHE A 14 -15.23 14.74 30.24
N PHE A 15 -14.22 15.61 30.35
CA PHE A 15 -13.68 16.43 29.29
C PHE A 15 -12.26 15.92 29.06
N GLY A 16 -12.06 15.15 28.00
CA GLY A 16 -10.71 14.94 27.48
C GLY A 16 -10.25 13.50 27.27
N TRP A 17 -11.12 12.49 27.30
CA TRP A 17 -10.80 11.24 26.59
C TRP A 17 -11.37 11.30 25.18
N CYS A 18 -10.67 12.03 24.31
CA CYS A 18 -10.62 11.60 22.92
C CYS A 18 -9.90 10.25 22.92
N ILE A 19 -10.65 9.17 23.12
CA ILE A 19 -10.14 7.82 22.91
C ILE A 19 -9.90 7.75 21.42
N VAL A 20 -8.67 8.06 20.98
CA VAL A 20 -8.26 7.75 19.62
C VAL A 20 -8.10 6.24 19.60
N THR A 21 -9.17 5.53 19.26
CA THR A 21 -9.09 4.10 18.99
C THR A 21 -8.23 3.95 17.75
N ARG A 22 -6.93 3.72 17.93
CA ARG A 22 -6.07 3.27 16.83
C ARG A 22 -6.49 1.85 16.49
N SER A 23 -7.29 1.68 15.45
CA SER A 23 -7.50 0.36 14.84
C SER A 23 -6.18 -0.04 14.20
N VAL A 24 -5.61 -1.17 14.65
CA VAL A 24 -4.47 -1.78 13.95
C VAL A 24 -4.98 -2.24 12.58
N PRO A 25 -4.28 -1.94 11.48
CA PRO A 25 -4.70 -2.40 10.16
C PRO A 25 -4.65 -3.93 10.06
N ASP A 26 -5.67 -4.51 9.46
CA ASP A 26 -5.71 -5.93 9.11
C ASP A 26 -4.85 -6.20 7.87
N THR A 27 -3.68 -6.78 8.14
CA THR A 27 -2.69 -7.16 7.13
C THR A 27 -2.88 -8.59 6.62
N ASN A 28 -4.02 -9.24 6.90
CA ASN A 28 -4.31 -10.58 6.41
C ASN A 28 -4.42 -10.60 4.88
N VAL A 29 -3.64 -11.49 4.26
CA VAL A 29 -3.57 -11.62 2.81
C VAL A 29 -4.78 -12.40 2.31
N THR A 30 -5.62 -11.75 1.51
CA THR A 30 -6.82 -12.37 0.92
C THR A 30 -6.47 -13.16 -0.33
N THR A 31 -5.70 -12.56 -1.24
CA THR A 31 -5.29 -13.20 -2.50
C THR A 31 -3.92 -12.72 -2.93
N VAL A 32 -3.12 -13.63 -3.49
CA VAL A 32 -1.93 -13.29 -4.26
C VAL A 32 -2.03 -13.97 -5.63
N LEU A 33 -1.88 -13.20 -6.68
CA LEU A 33 -1.89 -13.65 -8.06
C LEU A 33 -0.52 -13.41 -8.65
N CYS A 34 0.02 -14.43 -9.30
CA CYS A 34 1.34 -14.39 -9.91
C CYS A 34 1.21 -14.60 -11.42
N ASN A 35 1.93 -13.80 -12.20
CA ASN A 35 2.11 -14.06 -13.61
C ASN A 35 2.96 -15.34 -13.80
N SER A 36 2.80 -16.03 -14.93
CA SER A 36 3.62 -17.19 -15.29
C SER A 36 5.04 -16.81 -15.72
N GLY A 37 5.23 -15.61 -16.29
CA GLY A 37 6.52 -15.09 -16.72
C GLY A 37 7.45 -14.81 -15.54
N THR A 38 8.75 -14.98 -15.77
CA THR A 38 9.79 -14.80 -14.75
C THR A 38 10.92 -13.93 -15.25
N TYR A 39 11.50 -13.13 -14.37
CA TYR A 39 12.77 -12.44 -14.63
C TYR A 39 13.90 -13.13 -13.85
N SER A 40 15.11 -13.05 -14.38
CA SER A 40 16.32 -13.57 -13.81
C SER A 40 17.06 -12.53 -12.98
N LYS A 41 17.92 -13.01 -12.08
CA LYS A 41 18.82 -12.13 -11.34
C LYS A 41 19.76 -11.42 -12.32
N GLY A 42 19.80 -10.09 -12.25
CA GLY A 42 20.59 -9.25 -13.14
C GLY A 42 19.81 -8.67 -14.32
N ASP A 43 18.54 -9.06 -14.50
CA ASP A 43 17.68 -8.41 -15.49
C ASP A 43 17.45 -6.94 -15.13
N PRO A 44 17.48 -6.02 -16.13
CA PRO A 44 17.23 -4.60 -15.90
C PRO A 44 15.83 -4.34 -15.31
N PHE A 45 14.87 -5.24 -15.57
CA PHE A 45 13.54 -5.18 -14.98
C PHE A 45 13.56 -5.19 -13.44
N GLY A 46 14.49 -5.92 -12.81
CA GLY A 46 14.57 -5.95 -11.34
C GLY A 46 14.77 -4.56 -10.73
N ILE A 47 15.57 -3.71 -11.39
CA ILE A 47 15.82 -2.32 -10.97
C ILE A 47 14.55 -1.48 -11.13
N SER A 48 13.85 -1.66 -12.25
CA SER A 48 12.59 -0.98 -12.54
C SER A 48 11.49 -1.35 -11.56
N LEU A 49 11.38 -2.65 -11.22
CA LEU A 49 10.44 -3.17 -10.25
C LEU A 49 10.72 -2.60 -8.86
N ASP A 50 11.98 -2.60 -8.41
CA ASP A 50 12.37 -2.04 -7.12
C ASP A 50 12.04 -0.54 -7.01
N TYR A 51 12.30 0.23 -8.08
CA TYR A 51 11.94 1.65 -8.16
C TYR A 51 10.44 1.87 -7.99
N VAL A 52 9.64 1.18 -8.80
CA VAL A 52 8.18 1.34 -8.78
C VAL A 52 7.60 0.93 -7.43
N LEU A 53 8.07 -0.17 -6.85
CA LEU A 53 7.62 -0.63 -5.53
C LEU A 53 7.95 0.38 -4.43
N ALA A 54 9.13 1.00 -4.46
CA ALA A 54 9.50 2.04 -3.51
C ALA A 54 8.63 3.31 -3.64
N GLU A 55 8.35 3.72 -4.88
CA GLU A 55 7.48 4.87 -5.15
C GLU A 55 6.03 4.61 -4.71
N ILE A 56 5.46 3.45 -5.04
CA ILE A 56 4.07 3.17 -4.63
C ILE A 56 3.96 3.00 -3.11
N GLU A 57 4.95 2.44 -2.41
CA GLU A 57 4.93 2.38 -0.94
C GLU A 57 5.03 3.75 -0.27
N SER A 58 5.79 4.68 -0.86
CA SER A 58 6.03 6.00 -0.28
C SER A 58 4.96 7.03 -0.64
N VAL A 59 4.43 6.99 -1.87
CA VAL A 59 3.53 8.01 -2.39
C VAL A 59 2.07 7.69 -2.11
N THR A 60 1.64 6.44 -2.27
CA THR A 60 0.22 6.02 -2.09
C THR A 60 -0.40 6.50 -0.77
N PRO A 61 0.27 6.41 0.39
CA PRO A 61 -0.32 6.84 1.67
C PRO A 61 -0.56 8.35 1.79
N THR A 62 0.01 9.15 0.89
CA THR A 62 -0.16 10.60 0.86
C THR A 62 -0.84 11.08 -0.42
N ASN A 63 -1.04 10.19 -1.39
CA ASN A 63 -1.74 10.51 -2.62
C ASN A 63 -3.24 10.67 -2.37
N LYS A 64 -3.88 11.43 -3.25
CA LYS A 64 -5.33 11.62 -3.25
C LYS A 64 -6.03 10.27 -3.28
N ASN A 65 -6.98 10.08 -2.36
CA ASN A 65 -7.79 8.86 -2.21
C ASN A 65 -6.99 7.57 -1.94
N TYR A 66 -5.71 7.69 -1.57
CA TYR A 66 -4.78 6.56 -1.43
C TYR A 66 -4.72 5.65 -2.65
N ASP A 67 -4.75 6.22 -3.85
CA ASP A 67 -4.72 5.49 -5.12
C ASP A 67 -3.61 6.08 -5.99
N TYR A 68 -2.58 5.31 -6.32
CA TYR A 68 -1.40 5.82 -7.03
C TYR A 68 -0.84 4.81 -8.05
N TYR A 69 -0.51 5.35 -9.22
CA TYR A 69 0.08 4.61 -10.34
C TYR A 69 1.45 5.20 -10.65
N ASN A 70 2.40 4.34 -10.99
CA ASN A 70 3.71 4.77 -11.46
C ASN A 70 4.28 3.84 -12.54
N ILE A 71 5.22 4.38 -13.31
CA ILE A 71 6.02 3.66 -14.28
C ILE A 71 7.49 3.96 -14.01
N SER A 72 8.36 2.96 -14.10
CA SER A 72 9.80 3.17 -13.96
C SER A 72 10.35 4.08 -15.07
N PRO A 73 11.30 4.98 -14.79
CA PRO A 73 11.90 5.84 -15.80
C PRO A 73 12.97 5.14 -16.66
N TYR A 74 13.15 3.83 -16.52
CA TYR A 74 14.23 3.08 -17.19
C TYR A 74 13.75 2.48 -18.53
N PRO A 75 14.27 2.97 -19.67
CA PRO A 75 13.73 2.64 -20.99
C PRO A 75 14.00 1.22 -21.47
N ASN A 76 14.92 0.50 -20.83
CA ASN A 76 15.34 -0.83 -21.26
C ASN A 76 14.41 -1.95 -20.77
N ALA A 77 13.65 -1.72 -19.70
CA ALA A 77 12.71 -2.65 -19.11
C ALA A 77 11.74 -1.87 -18.22
N PHE A 78 10.52 -1.63 -18.68
CA PHE A 78 9.57 -0.83 -17.93
C PHE A 78 8.82 -1.68 -16.93
N ALA A 79 8.83 -1.25 -15.66
CA ALA A 79 7.90 -1.75 -14.66
C ALA A 79 6.75 -0.77 -14.46
N TYR A 80 5.56 -1.32 -14.25
CA TYR A 80 4.35 -0.58 -13.92
C TYR A 80 3.91 -0.97 -12.53
N GLY A 81 3.41 0.01 -11.79
CA GLY A 81 2.93 -0.19 -10.44
C GLY A 81 1.61 0.51 -10.24
N HIS A 82 0.77 -0.14 -9.47
CA HIS A 82 -0.43 0.44 -8.90
C HIS A 82 -0.52 0.02 -7.45
N ALA A 83 -0.89 0.95 -6.57
CA ALA A 83 -1.27 0.62 -5.21
C ALA A 83 -2.48 1.43 -4.78
N ALA A 84 -3.36 0.80 -4.01
CA ALA A 84 -4.56 1.42 -3.49
C ALA A 84 -4.93 0.94 -2.08
N CYS A 85 -5.10 1.87 -1.15
CA CYS A 85 -5.56 1.59 0.21
C CYS A 85 -7.03 1.99 0.40
N ASN A 86 -7.69 1.41 1.41
CA ASN A 86 -9.00 1.89 1.84
C ASN A 86 -8.88 3.33 2.40
N GLN A 87 -9.76 4.23 1.96
CA GLN A 87 -9.78 5.64 2.39
C GLN A 87 -10.09 5.84 3.88
N ASN A 88 -10.59 4.80 4.55
CA ASN A 88 -10.82 4.80 5.99
C ASN A 88 -9.55 4.59 6.83
N LEU A 89 -8.43 4.20 6.20
CA LEU A 89 -7.15 4.01 6.89
C LEU A 89 -6.43 5.34 7.13
N THR A 90 -5.55 5.37 8.13
CA THR A 90 -4.58 6.46 8.21
C THR A 90 -3.45 6.24 7.21
N SER A 91 -2.71 7.30 6.87
CA SER A 91 -1.51 7.15 6.03
C SER A 91 -0.51 6.14 6.60
N SER A 92 -0.31 6.10 7.91
CA SER A 92 0.59 5.12 8.54
C SER A 92 0.09 3.68 8.38
N ASP A 93 -1.22 3.49 8.45
CA ASP A 93 -1.83 2.16 8.31
C ASP A 93 -1.78 1.70 6.85
N CYS A 94 -2.02 2.61 5.90
CA CYS A 94 -1.82 2.35 4.48
C CYS A 94 -0.38 1.92 4.19
N THR A 95 0.64 2.64 4.69
CA THR A 95 2.04 2.23 4.54
C THR A 95 2.29 0.82 5.09
N THR A 96 1.73 0.51 6.26
CA THR A 96 1.87 -0.81 6.90
C THR A 96 1.25 -1.91 6.04
N CYS A 97 0.05 -1.68 5.50
CA CYS A 97 -0.62 -2.62 4.60
C CYS A 97 0.15 -2.82 3.29
N LEU A 98 0.68 -1.76 2.70
CA LEU A 98 1.47 -1.86 1.46
C LEU A 98 2.75 -2.67 1.67
N GLY A 99 3.45 -2.48 2.79
CA GLY A 99 4.63 -3.29 3.13
C GLY A 99 4.31 -4.76 3.35
N ALA A 100 3.19 -5.07 4.01
CA ALA A 100 2.71 -6.44 4.18
C ALA A 100 2.33 -7.08 2.83
N ALA A 101 1.64 -6.33 1.96
CA ALA A 101 1.27 -6.73 0.61
C ALA A 101 2.49 -7.06 -0.24
N LYS A 102 3.47 -6.16 -0.31
CA LYS A 102 4.75 -6.39 -1.00
C LYS A 102 5.46 -7.64 -0.48
N THR A 103 5.51 -7.82 0.83
CA THR A 103 6.13 -9.01 1.45
C THR A 103 5.41 -10.29 1.01
N ALA A 104 4.07 -10.29 1.01
CA ALA A 104 3.28 -11.43 0.55
C ALA A 104 3.49 -11.72 -0.95
N MET A 105 3.57 -10.69 -1.78
CA MET A 105 3.87 -10.81 -3.22
C MET A 105 5.22 -11.48 -3.43
N PHE A 106 6.30 -11.01 -2.79
CA PHE A 106 7.63 -11.60 -3.00
C PHE A 106 7.77 -13.00 -2.41
N ALA A 107 7.09 -13.31 -1.30
CA ALA A 107 7.09 -14.65 -0.74
C ALA A 107 6.43 -15.67 -1.68
N THR A 108 5.37 -15.26 -2.38
CA THR A 108 4.54 -16.14 -3.22
C THR A 108 4.97 -16.14 -4.69
N CYS A 109 5.19 -14.96 -5.26
CA CYS A 109 5.49 -14.73 -6.68
C CYS A 109 6.99 -14.51 -6.90
N GLN A 110 7.81 -15.42 -6.38
CA GLN A 110 9.27 -15.33 -6.50
C GLN A 110 9.70 -15.14 -7.97
N SER A 111 10.41 -14.04 -8.23
CA SER A 111 10.97 -13.69 -9.54
C SER A 111 9.95 -13.63 -10.69
N ARG A 112 8.68 -13.28 -10.41
CA ARG A 112 7.67 -13.11 -11.46
C ARG A 112 7.69 -11.71 -12.05
N ILE A 113 7.51 -11.60 -13.36
CA ILE A 113 7.41 -10.30 -14.05
C ILE A 113 6.11 -9.56 -13.74
N GLY A 114 5.15 -10.25 -13.12
CA GLY A 114 3.87 -9.71 -12.73
C GLY A 114 3.35 -10.34 -11.45
N ALA A 115 2.84 -9.51 -10.54
CA ALA A 115 2.19 -9.95 -9.32
C ALA A 115 1.13 -8.96 -8.86
N ARG A 116 0.11 -9.48 -8.18
CA ARG A 116 -0.90 -8.70 -7.48
C ARG A 116 -1.20 -9.31 -6.13
N SER A 117 -1.25 -8.50 -5.08
CA SER A 117 -1.73 -8.94 -3.77
C SER A 117 -2.87 -8.06 -3.28
N VAL A 118 -3.87 -8.66 -2.64
CA VAL A 118 -4.99 -7.98 -1.99
C VAL A 118 -5.02 -8.43 -0.53
N LEU A 119 -5.02 -7.46 0.38
CA LEU A 119 -5.17 -7.64 1.83
C LEU A 119 -6.55 -7.14 2.26
N HIS A 120 -6.99 -7.56 3.45
CA HIS A 120 -8.33 -7.26 3.95
C HIS A 120 -8.65 -5.74 3.98
N ASP A 121 -7.70 -4.94 4.46
CA ASP A 121 -7.87 -3.48 4.58
C ASP A 121 -7.38 -2.69 3.35
N LEU A 122 -6.86 -3.37 2.32
CA LEU A 122 -6.52 -2.71 1.07
C LEU A 122 -7.74 -2.59 0.16
N ALA A 123 -7.68 -1.66 -0.79
CA ALA A 123 -8.69 -1.59 -1.84
C ALA A 123 -8.61 -2.87 -2.72
N PRO A 124 -9.62 -3.20 -3.51
CA PRO A 124 -9.61 -4.41 -4.36
C PRO A 124 -8.39 -4.50 -5.29
N THR A 125 -7.76 -3.38 -5.64
CA THR A 125 -6.58 -3.28 -6.51
C THR A 125 -5.24 -3.13 -5.76
N ALA A 126 -5.29 -3.02 -4.42
CA ALA A 126 -4.24 -3.14 -3.41
C ALA A 126 -2.77 -2.92 -3.83
N VAL A 127 -2.13 -3.88 -4.49
CA VAL A 127 -0.81 -3.70 -5.12
C VAL A 127 -0.78 -4.54 -6.38
N GLN A 128 -0.41 -3.93 -7.51
CA GLN A 128 -0.16 -4.60 -8.78
C GLN A 128 1.18 -4.12 -9.33
N SER A 129 2.06 -5.04 -9.69
CA SER A 129 3.31 -4.73 -10.38
C SER A 129 3.45 -5.66 -11.57
N GLU A 130 3.65 -5.12 -12.76
CA GLU A 130 3.71 -5.90 -14.00
C GLU A 130 4.71 -5.28 -14.99
N GLU A 131 5.37 -6.10 -15.80
CA GLU A 131 6.18 -5.64 -16.94
C GLU A 131 5.29 -5.36 -18.14
N LEU A 132 5.47 -4.20 -18.78
CA LEU A 132 5.00 -4.03 -20.15
C LEU A 132 6.10 -4.55 -21.07
N GLU A 133 5.88 -5.70 -21.68
CA GLU A 133 6.51 -5.96 -22.96
C GLU A 133 6.05 -4.82 -23.87
N ILE A 134 6.92 -3.86 -24.18
CA ILE A 134 6.80 -3.13 -25.43
C ILE A 134 6.95 -4.22 -26.49
N LYS A 135 5.83 -4.90 -26.83
CA LYS A 135 5.68 -5.46 -28.16
C LYS A 135 6.04 -4.29 -29.04
N GLY A 136 7.20 -4.39 -29.68
CA GLY A 136 7.54 -3.49 -30.75
C GLY A 136 6.27 -3.37 -31.58
N GLU A 137 5.76 -2.14 -31.67
CA GLU A 137 4.99 -1.72 -32.82
C GLU A 137 5.67 -2.39 -34.00
N GLN A 138 4.98 -3.36 -34.58
CA GLN A 138 5.48 -4.10 -35.71
C GLN A 138 5.86 -3.03 -36.73
N ALA A 139 7.14 -3.00 -37.09
CA ALA A 139 7.54 -2.45 -38.37
C ALA A 139 6.74 -3.18 -39.45
N ASN A 140 5.60 -2.62 -39.85
CA ASN A 140 4.94 -2.93 -41.11
C ASN A 140 3.91 -1.83 -41.47
N GLY A 141 4.25 -1.04 -42.49
CA GLY A 141 3.46 0.04 -43.06
C GLY A 141 4.34 1.03 -43.80
#